data_AF-A0A3N9XS87-F1
#
_entry.id   AF-A0A3N9XS87-F1
#
_cell.length_a   1.000
_cell.length_b   1.000
_cell.length_c   1.000
_cell.angle_alpha   90.00
_cell.angle_beta   90.00
_cell.angle_gamma   90.00
#
_symmetry.space_group_name_H-M   'P 1'
#
loop_
_entity.id
_entity.type
_entity.pdbx_description
1 polymer ?
#
loop_
_entity_poly.entity_id
_entity_poly.type
_entity_poly.pdbx_seq_one_letter_code
_entity_poly.pdbx_strand_id
1 'polypeptide(L)'
;MPTSHRSVSFRGGLIQFPTTPSDTPRRNSARAMPSVMRQRVRLVGCCTAQLSVSRSTSVIPGWNTMGRARDAAGSTGWRAGRWTCPYCPQRGRAAGTGWSAMSMATEGGAAAASPTDPDFKRPAFLELFFDLVYVFALVTLATTLAENLTWTGAAETLVLLLAFTMIWALTVWGADSLDLERPSGQGQLIWVAAASLLLAAAAADAYGDHALLFAVTYVLIHASTSVYYSLVAPSRTLLPSVIRIQIWEGVAGVGWIGGALVGGSGQLPIWALAVVVEYSAAGFGWPVPGIGRSRARDWRLAGGRVAERYRQFVIVALGVSIFVTGTTFSMSEYTMERAWALAVVFGTVVLMWRIYIYRAGELLTEAIARSSNPGLLTQSAAVTHLIMVAGIVGAAVTSHLVVGRPWGETPPSWAAVILGGPALYLVGRGVLDFTVFGRISRSRSAGLVLLACVAPATPLLPPVLVALLAMTVLALIAAANLVSTRQHARTPAPPMLR
;
A
#
# COMPACT_ATOMS: atom_id res chain seq x y z
N MET A 1 -3.57 75.23 -4.85
CA MET A 1 -5.04 75.31 -5.07
C MET A 1 -5.45 74.15 -5.97
N PRO A 2 -6.58 73.47 -5.69
CA PRO A 2 -6.51 72.06 -5.30
C PRO A 2 -7.58 71.12 -5.95
N THR A 3 -7.52 69.84 -5.52
CA THR A 3 -8.54 68.77 -5.51
C THR A 3 -8.73 67.96 -6.82
N SER A 4 -8.93 66.64 -6.82
CA SER A 4 -9.70 65.82 -5.87
C SER A 4 -9.26 64.34 -5.77
N HIS A 5 -9.46 63.78 -4.57
CA HIS A 5 -9.44 62.35 -4.24
C HIS A 5 -10.67 61.62 -4.82
N ARG A 6 -10.50 60.36 -5.24
CA ARG A 6 -11.56 59.33 -5.15
C ARG A 6 -10.98 57.97 -4.77
N SER A 7 -11.35 57.56 -3.56
CA SER A 7 -11.30 56.20 -3.03
C SER A 7 -12.39 55.34 -3.66
N VAL A 8 -12.07 54.09 -4.04
CA VAL A 8 -13.07 53.06 -4.34
C VAL A 8 -12.90 51.92 -3.34
N SER A 9 -13.94 51.75 -2.52
CA SER A 9 -14.16 50.63 -1.60
C SER A 9 -14.96 49.56 -2.35
N PHE A 10 -14.51 48.31 -2.35
CA PHE A 10 -15.33 47.16 -2.77
C PHE A 10 -15.77 46.36 -1.55
N ARG A 11 -17.10 46.38 -1.31
CA ARG A 11 -17.83 45.56 -0.34
C ARG A 11 -18.06 44.16 -0.91
N GLY A 12 -18.05 43.17 -0.02
CA GLY A 12 -18.28 41.76 -0.30
C GLY A 12 -19.68 41.43 -0.82
N GLY A 13 -19.73 40.45 -1.72
CA GLY A 13 -20.96 39.82 -2.22
C GLY A 13 -21.18 38.47 -1.55
N LEU A 14 -22.24 38.38 -0.75
CA LEU A 14 -22.88 37.14 -0.32
C LEU A 14 -23.93 36.76 -1.36
N ILE A 15 -23.84 35.54 -1.90
CA ILE A 15 -24.79 34.97 -2.86
C ILE A 15 -25.97 34.36 -2.07
N GLN A 16 -27.18 34.87 -2.32
CA GLN A 16 -28.45 34.40 -1.78
C GLN A 16 -28.99 33.19 -2.59
N PHE A 17 -29.51 32.18 -1.87
CA PHE A 17 -30.33 31.08 -2.42
C PHE A 17 -31.82 31.47 -2.47
N PRO A 18 -32.59 31.09 -3.50
CA PRO A 18 -34.02 31.36 -3.54
C PRO A 18 -34.84 30.28 -2.81
N THR A 19 -35.67 30.74 -1.88
CA THR A 19 -36.79 30.01 -1.25
C THR A 19 -38.03 30.05 -2.15
N THR A 20 -38.74 28.93 -2.29
CA THR A 20 -40.13 28.90 -2.79
C THR A 20 -41.09 28.37 -1.72
N PRO A 21 -42.37 28.80 -1.74
CA PRO A 21 -43.24 28.74 -0.57
C PRO A 21 -44.17 27.53 -0.56
N SER A 22 -44.61 27.25 0.67
CA SER A 22 -45.64 26.29 1.08
C SER A 22 -47.04 26.65 0.61
N ASP A 23 -47.82 25.64 0.19
CA ASP A 23 -49.28 25.67 0.25
C ASP A 23 -49.81 24.33 0.80
N THR A 24 -50.70 24.43 1.78
CA THR A 24 -51.49 23.33 2.34
C THR A 24 -52.97 23.65 2.17
N PRO A 25 -53.85 22.63 2.14
CA PRO A 25 -54.86 22.62 3.19
C PRO A 25 -55.14 21.23 3.79
N ARG A 26 -55.55 21.28 5.06
CA ARG A 26 -55.89 20.18 5.97
C ARG A 26 -57.10 19.34 5.49
N ARG A 27 -57.10 18.05 5.84
CA ARG A 27 -58.23 17.39 6.53
C ARG A 27 -57.83 16.09 7.24
N ASN A 28 -58.18 16.01 8.52
CA ASN A 28 -58.05 14.86 9.40
C ASN A 28 -59.08 13.78 9.07
N SER A 29 -58.68 12.50 9.12
CA SER A 29 -59.51 11.43 9.64
C SER A 29 -58.64 10.29 10.16
N ALA A 30 -58.83 9.99 11.45
CA ALA A 30 -58.22 8.88 12.16
C ALA A 30 -58.71 7.52 11.63
N ARG A 31 -57.81 6.53 11.56
CA ARG A 31 -58.13 5.12 11.90
C ARG A 31 -56.88 4.22 11.91
N ALA A 32 -56.70 3.58 13.06
CA ALA A 32 -56.21 2.22 13.28
C ALA A 32 -54.78 1.82 12.80
N MET A 33 -53.90 1.60 13.78
CA MET A 33 -52.79 0.63 13.67
C MET A 33 -53.34 -0.78 13.48
N PRO A 34 -52.61 -1.64 12.75
CA PRO A 34 -52.30 -2.93 13.34
C PRO A 34 -50.81 -3.29 13.30
N SER A 35 -50.47 -3.99 14.37
CA SER A 35 -49.25 -4.70 14.72
C SER A 35 -48.81 -5.79 13.73
N VAL A 36 -47.49 -5.90 13.59
CA VAL A 36 -46.71 -7.15 13.47
C VAL A 36 -46.99 -8.02 12.24
N MET A 37 -46.07 -7.94 11.27
CA MET A 37 -45.84 -9.04 10.33
C MET A 37 -44.35 -9.40 10.32
N ARG A 38 -44.03 -10.49 11.03
CA ARG A 38 -42.74 -11.19 10.94
C ARG A 38 -42.57 -11.69 9.52
N GLN A 39 -41.67 -11.10 8.75
CA GLN A 39 -41.19 -11.72 7.51
C GLN A 39 -40.35 -12.95 7.88
N ARG A 40 -40.96 -14.14 7.72
CA ARG A 40 -40.21 -15.39 7.56
C ARG A 40 -39.55 -15.37 6.19
N VAL A 41 -38.27 -15.05 6.13
CA VAL A 41 -37.44 -15.37 4.97
C VAL A 41 -37.26 -16.89 4.96
N ARG A 42 -38.02 -17.58 4.12
CA ARG A 42 -37.73 -18.98 3.74
C ARG A 42 -36.51 -18.96 2.82
N LEU A 43 -35.38 -19.44 3.34
CA LEU A 43 -34.24 -19.85 2.52
C LEU A 43 -34.67 -21.01 1.62
N VAL A 44 -34.94 -20.71 0.36
CA VAL A 44 -35.02 -21.72 -0.70
C VAL A 44 -33.57 -22.06 -1.06
N GLY A 45 -33.16 -23.27 -0.70
CA GLY A 45 -31.86 -23.82 -1.07
C GLY A 45 -31.76 -23.94 -2.60
N CYS A 46 -30.83 -23.20 -3.18
CA CYS A 46 -30.45 -23.37 -4.58
C CYS A 46 -29.26 -24.34 -4.61
N CYS A 47 -29.53 -25.57 -5.06
CA CYS A 47 -28.51 -26.56 -5.40
C CYS A 47 -27.58 -25.98 -6.47
N THR A 48 -26.34 -25.69 -6.11
CA THR A 48 -25.26 -25.50 -7.07
C THR A 48 -24.68 -26.86 -7.40
N ALA A 49 -25.06 -27.40 -8.55
CA ALA A 49 -24.38 -28.53 -9.16
C ALA A 49 -22.98 -28.09 -9.60
N GLN A 50 -21.94 -28.61 -8.94
CA GLN A 50 -20.57 -28.51 -9.40
C GLN A 50 -20.40 -29.32 -10.69
N LEU A 51 -20.38 -28.63 -11.83
CA LEU A 51 -19.87 -29.18 -13.08
C LEU A 51 -18.34 -29.28 -13.00
N SER A 52 -17.87 -30.45 -12.58
CA SER A 52 -16.50 -30.91 -12.81
C SER A 52 -16.30 -31.14 -14.31
N VAL A 53 -15.64 -30.21 -14.98
CA VAL A 53 -15.13 -30.42 -16.34
C VAL A 53 -13.93 -31.37 -16.25
N SER A 54 -14.17 -32.67 -16.45
CA SER A 54 -13.10 -33.64 -16.66
C SER A 54 -12.55 -33.46 -18.08
N ARG A 55 -11.29 -33.04 -18.22
CA ARG A 55 -10.57 -33.17 -19.49
C ARG A 55 -10.22 -34.65 -19.69
N SER A 56 -11.06 -35.34 -20.46
CA SER A 56 -10.68 -36.53 -21.21
C SER A 56 -10.34 -36.08 -22.64
N THR A 57 -9.11 -36.27 -23.07
CA THR A 57 -8.77 -36.36 -24.50
C THR A 57 -7.78 -37.51 -24.67
N SER A 58 -8.37 -38.68 -24.94
CA SER A 58 -7.97 -39.66 -25.94
C SER A 58 -6.57 -39.52 -26.55
N VAL A 59 -5.72 -40.52 -26.28
CA VAL A 59 -4.61 -40.91 -27.15
C VAL A 59 -4.97 -42.25 -27.79
N ILE A 60 -5.08 -42.27 -29.11
CA ILE A 60 -5.24 -43.48 -29.94
C ILE A 60 -3.84 -44.09 -30.21
N PRO A 61 -3.69 -45.42 -30.24
CA PRO A 61 -2.38 -46.09 -30.23
C PRO A 61 -1.89 -46.48 -31.62
N GLY A 62 -0.58 -46.69 -31.74
CA GLY A 62 -0.03 -47.39 -32.91
C GLY A 62 1.46 -47.71 -32.89
N TRP A 63 1.77 -49.01 -32.82
CA TRP A 63 2.88 -49.74 -33.47
C TRP A 63 4.33 -49.39 -33.00
N ASN A 64 5.26 -50.31 -32.70
CA ASN A 64 5.30 -51.77 -32.74
C ASN A 64 6.61 -52.25 -32.06
N THR A 65 6.69 -53.58 -31.84
CA THR A 65 7.89 -54.44 -31.73
C THR A 65 8.45 -54.87 -30.37
N MET A 66 8.11 -56.14 -30.07
CA MET A 66 8.99 -57.31 -29.83
C MET A 66 9.74 -57.51 -28.49
N GLY A 67 9.49 -58.70 -27.91
CA GLY A 67 10.36 -59.39 -26.95
C GLY A 67 9.54 -60.08 -25.83
N ARG A 68 8.77 -61.15 -26.10
CA ARG A 68 9.13 -62.59 -26.10
C ARG A 68 9.22 -63.23 -24.69
N ALA A 69 8.58 -64.40 -24.56
CA ALA A 69 8.64 -65.45 -23.51
C ALA A 69 7.72 -65.30 -22.27
N ARG A 70 7.09 -66.33 -21.71
CA ARG A 70 6.66 -67.70 -22.09
C ARG A 70 5.73 -68.18 -20.96
N ASP A 71 4.77 -69.02 -21.30
CA ASP A 71 4.16 -70.15 -20.57
C ASP A 71 3.88 -70.07 -19.05
N ALA A 72 2.62 -70.27 -18.65
CA ALA A 72 2.18 -71.49 -17.94
C ALA A 72 0.79 -71.32 -17.27
N ALA A 73 -0.05 -72.32 -17.46
CA ALA A 73 -1.34 -72.54 -16.82
C ALA A 73 -1.21 -72.94 -15.34
N GLY A 74 -2.29 -72.80 -14.55
CA GLY A 74 -2.41 -73.55 -13.29
C GLY A 74 -3.29 -72.90 -12.23
N SER A 75 -4.45 -73.52 -12.01
CA SER A 75 -5.43 -73.27 -10.96
C SER A 75 -4.93 -73.52 -9.52
N THR A 76 -5.69 -72.98 -8.55
CA THR A 76 -5.92 -73.40 -7.14
C THR A 76 -5.29 -72.58 -6.00
N GLY A 77 -6.18 -72.14 -5.07
CA GLY A 77 -6.04 -72.44 -3.64
C GLY A 77 -5.33 -71.44 -2.69
N TRP A 78 -6.14 -70.74 -1.88
CA TRP A 78 -5.92 -70.34 -0.47
C TRP A 78 -4.60 -69.68 -0.01
N ARG A 79 -4.69 -68.42 0.46
CA ARG A 79 -4.55 -67.97 1.88
C ARG A 79 -4.27 -66.46 1.94
N ALA A 80 -5.06 -65.75 2.74
CA ALA A 80 -4.87 -64.34 3.03
C ALA A 80 -3.68 -64.14 3.99
N GLY A 81 -2.55 -63.68 3.44
CA GLY A 81 -1.42 -63.19 4.21
C GLY A 81 -1.69 -61.77 4.74
N ARG A 82 -1.56 -61.60 6.04
CA ARG A 82 -1.57 -60.31 6.76
C ARG A 82 -0.40 -59.45 6.29
N TRP A 83 -0.70 -58.23 5.83
CA TRP A 83 0.29 -57.16 5.68
C TRP A 83 0.00 -56.08 6.72
N THR A 84 0.89 -55.96 7.71
CA THR A 84 0.89 -54.90 8.72
C THR A 84 1.67 -53.69 8.20
N CYS A 85 1.05 -52.50 8.27
CA CYS A 85 1.65 -51.23 7.88
C CYS A 85 2.69 -50.75 8.93
N PRO A 86 3.94 -50.43 8.55
CA PRO A 86 5.02 -50.12 9.51
C PRO A 86 5.01 -48.73 10.15
N TYR A 87 3.96 -47.90 10.00
CA TYR A 87 4.03 -46.50 10.47
C TYR A 87 2.76 -45.99 11.18
N CYS A 88 2.11 -46.86 11.95
CA CYS A 88 0.98 -46.46 12.80
C CYS A 88 1.44 -46.38 14.28
N PRO A 89 1.42 -45.20 14.92
CA PRO A 89 1.81 -45.08 16.32
C PRO A 89 0.77 -45.73 17.24
N GLN A 90 1.22 -46.70 18.05
CA GLN A 90 0.41 -47.43 19.02
C GLN A 90 -0.04 -46.50 20.16
N ARG A 91 -1.34 -46.20 20.26
CA ARG A 91 -1.95 -45.72 21.52
C ARG A 91 -2.21 -46.92 22.43
N GLY A 92 -1.47 -47.00 23.53
CA GLY A 92 -1.66 -47.99 24.59
C GLY A 92 -3.04 -47.87 25.23
N ARG A 93 -3.70 -49.02 25.40
CA ARG A 93 -4.90 -49.19 26.22
C ARG A 93 -4.46 -49.39 27.67
N ALA A 94 -5.03 -48.61 28.58
CA ALA A 94 -5.20 -48.99 29.98
C ALA A 94 -6.70 -49.13 30.24
N ALA A 95 -7.08 -50.28 30.80
CA ALA A 95 -8.44 -50.64 31.18
C ALA A 95 -8.74 -50.14 32.60
N GLY A 96 -10.01 -49.80 32.88
CA GLY A 96 -10.48 -49.52 34.23
C GLY A 96 -11.89 -48.92 34.30
N THR A 97 -12.89 -49.82 34.33
CA THR A 97 -14.13 -49.77 35.15
C THR A 97 -14.94 -48.47 35.32
N GLY A 98 -16.23 -48.51 34.94
CA GLY A 98 -17.26 -47.60 35.48
C GLY A 98 -18.54 -47.55 34.66
N TRP A 99 -19.67 -47.91 35.27
CA TRP A 99 -21.01 -48.03 34.69
C TRP A 99 -21.70 -46.71 34.30
N SER A 100 -22.75 -46.87 33.46
CA SER A 100 -23.90 -45.99 33.22
C SER A 100 -23.71 -44.72 32.39
N ALA A 101 -24.20 -44.73 31.14
CA ALA A 101 -25.47 -44.10 30.78
C ALA A 101 -25.71 -44.21 29.27
N MET A 102 -26.90 -44.65 28.91
CA MET A 102 -27.43 -44.68 27.55
C MET A 102 -27.86 -43.25 27.17
N SER A 103 -27.23 -42.65 26.14
CA SER A 103 -27.76 -41.46 25.49
C SER A 103 -27.52 -41.51 23.98
N MET A 104 -28.59 -41.22 23.27
CA MET A 104 -28.79 -41.31 21.83
C MET A 104 -27.74 -40.58 20.99
N ALA A 105 -27.49 -41.15 19.82
CA ALA A 105 -26.81 -40.51 18.70
C ALA A 105 -27.56 -39.26 18.23
N THR A 106 -26.85 -38.14 18.17
CA THR A 106 -26.95 -37.12 17.11
C THR A 106 -25.71 -36.24 17.17
N GLU A 107 -25.38 -35.64 16.03
CA GLU A 107 -24.54 -34.44 15.84
C GLU A 107 -23.07 -34.65 15.42
N GLY A 108 -22.88 -34.43 14.12
CA GLY A 108 -22.09 -33.28 13.69
C GLY A 108 -20.59 -33.43 13.84
N GLY A 109 -19.94 -33.95 12.81
CA GLY A 109 -18.51 -33.73 12.58
C GLY A 109 -18.24 -32.24 12.38
N ALA A 110 -18.06 -31.51 13.47
CA ALA A 110 -17.40 -30.22 13.47
C ALA A 110 -15.94 -30.50 13.13
N ALA A 111 -15.61 -30.43 11.83
CA ALA A 111 -14.26 -30.17 11.40
C ALA A 111 -13.77 -28.97 12.21
N ALA A 112 -12.72 -29.17 13.00
CA ALA A 112 -12.09 -28.13 13.78
C ALA A 112 -11.65 -27.01 12.81
N ALA A 113 -12.48 -25.97 12.71
CA ALA A 113 -12.05 -24.70 12.19
C ALA A 113 -10.89 -24.26 13.08
N SER A 114 -9.72 -24.04 12.49
CA SER A 114 -8.66 -23.27 13.13
C SER A 114 -9.29 -22.03 13.76
N PRO A 115 -8.98 -21.66 15.02
CA PRO A 115 -9.50 -20.43 15.58
C PRO A 115 -9.03 -19.29 14.66
N THR A 116 -9.96 -18.70 13.91
CA THR A 116 -9.71 -17.42 13.25
C THR A 116 -9.58 -16.42 14.38
N ASP A 117 -8.34 -16.08 14.70
CA ASP A 117 -7.96 -15.18 15.78
C ASP A 117 -8.72 -13.83 15.61
N PRO A 118 -9.73 -13.54 16.46
CA PRO A 118 -10.53 -12.31 16.34
C PRO A 118 -9.70 -11.06 16.66
N ASP A 119 -8.57 -11.21 17.33
CA ASP A 119 -7.74 -10.09 17.82
C ASP A 119 -6.97 -9.40 16.69
N PHE A 120 -6.73 -10.06 15.56
CA PHE A 120 -6.09 -9.43 14.39
C PHE A 120 -7.01 -8.51 13.57
N LYS A 121 -8.35 -8.55 13.75
CA LYS A 121 -9.28 -7.85 12.85
C LYS A 121 -9.50 -6.37 13.18
N ARG A 122 -9.48 -5.98 14.46
CA ARG A 122 -9.77 -4.58 14.86
C ARG A 122 -8.62 -3.62 14.57
N PRO A 123 -7.35 -3.93 14.92
CA PRO A 123 -6.22 -3.05 14.62
C PRO A 123 -6.06 -2.81 13.11
N ALA A 124 -6.18 -3.87 12.31
CA ALA A 124 -6.03 -3.81 10.86
C ALA A 124 -7.05 -2.88 10.17
N PHE A 125 -8.28 -2.77 10.70
CA PHE A 125 -9.29 -1.90 10.11
C PHE A 125 -9.00 -0.41 10.35
N LEU A 126 -8.61 -0.04 11.58
CA LEU A 126 -8.28 1.36 11.90
C LEU A 126 -7.01 1.82 11.19
N GLU A 127 -6.04 0.91 11.08
CA GLU A 127 -4.82 1.11 10.30
C GLU A 127 -5.13 1.33 8.80
N LEU A 128 -6.10 0.63 8.22
CA LEU A 128 -6.58 0.85 6.85
C LEU A 128 -7.32 2.18 6.71
N PHE A 129 -8.13 2.56 7.71
CA PHE A 129 -8.81 3.86 7.74
C PHE A 129 -7.79 5.02 7.76
N PHE A 130 -6.73 4.90 8.55
CA PHE A 130 -5.61 5.84 8.53
C PHE A 130 -4.97 5.95 7.15
N ASP A 131 -4.78 4.84 6.44
CA ASP A 131 -4.19 4.87 5.08
C ASP A 131 -5.09 5.59 4.06
N LEU A 132 -6.40 5.68 4.28
CA LEU A 132 -7.30 6.43 3.39
C LEU A 132 -6.95 7.92 3.35
N VAL A 133 -6.47 8.49 4.47
CA VAL A 133 -5.98 9.87 4.51
C VAL A 133 -4.75 10.06 3.60
N TYR A 134 -3.90 9.03 3.51
CA TYR A 134 -2.74 9.03 2.63
C TYR A 134 -3.11 8.89 1.16
N VAL A 135 -4.26 8.29 0.82
CA VAL A 135 -4.81 8.39 -0.54
C VAL A 135 -4.99 9.86 -0.91
N PHE A 136 -5.66 10.64 -0.05
CA PHE A 136 -5.88 12.06 -0.32
C PHE A 136 -4.56 12.84 -0.43
N ALA A 137 -3.61 12.62 0.49
CA ALA A 137 -2.30 13.26 0.42
C ALA A 137 -1.57 12.96 -0.91
N LEU A 138 -1.53 11.69 -1.31
CA LEU A 138 -0.86 11.29 -2.55
C LEU A 138 -1.59 11.78 -3.81
N VAL A 139 -2.93 11.83 -3.80
CA VAL A 139 -3.72 12.46 -4.87
C VAL A 139 -3.32 13.93 -5.00
N THR A 140 -3.34 14.69 -3.90
CA THR A 140 -2.98 16.11 -3.88
C THR A 140 -1.57 16.32 -4.44
N LEU A 141 -0.58 15.55 -3.97
CA LEU A 141 0.80 15.65 -4.47
C LEU A 141 0.90 15.33 -5.96
N ALA A 142 0.19 14.31 -6.44
CA ALA A 142 0.19 13.95 -7.86
C ALA A 142 -0.47 15.02 -8.73
N THR A 143 -1.61 15.58 -8.30
CA THR A 143 -2.31 16.61 -9.08
C THR A 143 -1.52 17.92 -9.11
N THR A 144 -1.00 18.37 -7.97
CA THR A 144 -0.17 19.59 -7.90
C THR A 144 1.10 19.46 -8.74
N LEU A 145 1.75 18.29 -8.73
CA LEU A 145 2.91 18.05 -9.59
C LEU A 145 2.55 18.00 -11.08
N ALA A 146 1.38 17.46 -11.43
CA ALA A 146 0.90 17.42 -12.80
C ALA A 146 0.59 18.83 -13.36
N GLU A 147 0.10 19.72 -12.52
CA GLU A 147 -0.18 21.12 -12.86
C GLU A 147 1.09 21.95 -13.00
N ASN A 148 2.10 21.72 -12.14
CA ASN A 148 3.35 22.48 -12.10
C ASN A 148 4.59 21.62 -12.37
N LEU A 149 4.62 20.96 -13.54
CA LEU A 149 5.65 19.99 -13.89
C LEU A 149 7.00 20.64 -14.28
N THR A 150 7.71 21.12 -13.26
CA THR A 150 9.04 21.73 -13.33
C THR A 150 10.01 21.03 -12.39
N TRP A 151 11.31 21.32 -12.48
CA TRP A 151 12.30 20.79 -11.53
C TRP A 151 12.02 21.23 -10.09
N THR A 152 11.59 22.49 -9.90
CA THR A 152 11.22 23.02 -8.59
C THR A 152 9.98 22.30 -8.06
N GLY A 153 8.91 22.18 -8.85
CA GLY A 153 7.69 21.47 -8.46
C GLY A 153 7.93 19.99 -8.12
N ALA A 154 8.84 19.33 -8.84
CA ALA A 154 9.26 17.96 -8.52
C ALA A 154 10.03 17.88 -7.18
N ALA A 155 10.92 18.83 -6.91
CA ALA A 155 11.65 18.90 -5.63
C ALA A 155 10.71 19.21 -4.46
N GLU A 156 9.79 20.16 -4.63
CA GLU A 156 8.75 20.52 -3.67
C GLU A 156 7.89 19.31 -3.33
N THR A 157 7.39 18.61 -4.35
CA THR A 157 6.57 17.40 -4.19
C THR A 157 7.35 16.28 -3.50
N LEU A 158 8.64 16.11 -3.81
CA LEU A 158 9.49 15.10 -3.16
C LEU A 158 9.67 15.40 -1.67
N VAL A 159 9.94 16.66 -1.31
CA VAL A 159 10.07 17.08 0.10
C VAL A 159 8.76 16.81 0.86
N LEU A 160 7.61 17.16 0.28
CA LEU A 160 6.30 16.89 0.89
C LEU A 160 6.02 15.39 0.99
N LEU A 161 6.31 14.60 -0.04
CA LEU A 161 6.17 13.13 -0.03
C LEU A 161 7.01 12.50 1.09
N LEU A 162 8.23 13.00 1.28
CA LEU A 162 9.12 12.56 2.35
C LEU A 162 8.57 12.91 3.73
N ALA A 163 7.96 14.09 3.90
CA ALA A 163 7.29 14.49 5.13
C ALA A 163 6.11 13.56 5.47
N PHE A 164 5.20 13.35 4.52
CA PHE A 164 4.09 12.39 4.70
C PHE A 164 4.60 11.00 5.03
N THR A 165 5.62 10.53 4.30
CA THR A 165 6.17 9.19 4.53
C THR A 165 6.81 9.07 5.91
N MET A 166 7.45 10.14 6.43
CA MET A 166 8.01 10.12 7.78
C MET A 166 6.91 9.97 8.85
N ILE A 167 5.82 10.75 8.75
CA ILE A 167 4.67 10.62 9.65
C ILE A 167 4.09 9.20 9.58
N TRP A 168 3.88 8.69 8.36
CA TRP A 168 3.34 7.35 8.14
C TRP A 168 4.25 6.28 8.76
N ALA A 169 5.56 6.35 8.50
CA ALA A 169 6.54 5.39 8.96
C ALA A 169 6.60 5.35 10.49
N LEU A 170 6.70 6.51 11.15
CA LEU A 170 6.74 6.57 12.62
C LEU A 170 5.43 6.10 13.25
N THR A 171 4.28 6.38 12.62
CA THR A 171 2.98 5.89 13.07
C THR A 171 2.89 4.37 12.97
N VAL A 172 3.30 3.79 11.83
CA VAL A 172 3.27 2.35 11.59
C VAL A 172 4.28 1.60 12.46
N TRP A 173 5.50 2.11 12.60
CA TRP A 173 6.51 1.49 13.47
C TRP A 173 6.13 1.58 14.96
N GLY A 174 5.37 2.62 15.32
CA GLY A 174 4.84 2.82 16.66
C GLY A 174 3.48 2.17 16.93
N ALA A 175 2.80 1.59 15.93
CA ALA A 175 1.43 1.09 16.06
C ALA A 175 1.27 0.03 17.18
N ASP A 176 2.25 -0.85 17.34
CA ASP A 176 2.28 -1.83 18.43
C ASP A 176 2.33 -1.15 19.81
N SER A 177 2.98 0.01 19.91
CA SER A 177 3.09 0.81 21.14
C SER A 177 1.86 1.70 21.38
N LEU A 178 1.05 1.97 20.36
CA LEU A 178 -0.22 2.68 20.50
C LEU A 178 -1.30 1.82 21.16
N ASP A 179 -1.15 0.49 21.14
CA ASP A 179 -2.17 -0.46 21.62
C ASP A 179 -3.57 -0.11 21.10
N LEU A 180 -3.78 -0.34 19.80
CA LEU A 180 -5.02 0.04 19.07
C LEU A 180 -6.27 -0.73 19.53
N GLU A 181 -6.15 -1.64 20.49
CA GLU A 181 -7.27 -2.26 21.17
C GLU A 181 -7.87 -1.33 22.25
N ARG A 182 -7.07 -0.40 22.78
CA ARG A 182 -7.50 0.57 23.79
C ARG A 182 -8.11 1.81 23.15
N PRO A 183 -9.17 2.39 23.73
CA PRO A 183 -9.76 3.64 23.23
C PRO A 183 -8.76 4.81 23.15
N SER A 184 -7.75 4.87 24.03
CA SER A 184 -6.73 5.92 23.98
C SER A 184 -5.83 5.80 22.76
N GLY A 185 -5.41 4.58 22.39
CA GLY A 185 -4.64 4.30 21.18
C GLY A 185 -5.42 4.60 19.91
N GLN A 186 -6.69 4.19 19.88
CA GLN A 186 -7.61 4.51 18.79
C GLN A 186 -7.80 6.01 18.64
N GLY A 187 -8.03 6.73 19.74
CA GLY A 187 -8.16 8.19 19.75
C GLY A 187 -6.90 8.89 19.22
N GLN A 188 -5.71 8.43 19.62
CA GLN A 188 -4.45 8.97 19.09
C GLN A 188 -4.31 8.74 17.59
N LEU A 189 -4.60 7.53 17.09
CA LEU A 189 -4.50 7.26 15.65
C LEU A 189 -5.54 8.05 14.84
N ILE A 190 -6.76 8.22 15.37
CA ILE A 190 -7.79 9.08 14.76
C ILE A 190 -7.34 10.54 14.73
N TRP A 191 -6.72 11.04 15.81
CA TRP A 191 -6.16 12.38 15.86
C TRP A 191 -5.06 12.57 14.81
N VAL A 192 -4.09 11.65 14.73
CA VAL A 192 -3.03 11.68 13.72
C VAL A 192 -3.61 11.61 12.31
N ALA A 193 -4.65 10.80 12.07
CA ALA A 193 -5.35 10.74 10.80
C ALA A 193 -6.02 12.09 10.44
N ALA A 194 -6.75 12.70 11.38
CA ALA A 194 -7.40 14.00 11.17
C ALA A 194 -6.39 15.12 10.91
N ALA A 195 -5.30 15.17 11.68
CA ALA A 195 -4.23 16.15 11.49
C ALA A 195 -3.48 15.91 10.17
N SER A 196 -3.25 14.66 9.78
CA SER A 196 -2.65 14.32 8.48
C SER A 196 -3.55 14.71 7.31
N LEU A 197 -4.88 14.66 7.50
CA LEU A 197 -5.84 15.14 6.49
C LEU A 197 -5.77 16.65 6.33
N LEU A 198 -5.67 17.40 7.44
CA LEU A 198 -5.43 18.84 7.40
C LEU A 198 -4.10 19.19 6.74
N LEU A 199 -3.04 18.45 7.07
CA LEU A 199 -1.72 18.58 6.46
C LEU A 199 -1.79 18.36 4.94
N ALA A 200 -2.50 17.32 4.50
CA ALA A 200 -2.74 17.01 3.09
C ALA A 200 -3.57 18.08 2.37
N ALA A 201 -4.56 18.68 3.04
CA ALA A 201 -5.32 19.78 2.47
C ALA A 201 -4.45 21.05 2.28
N ALA A 202 -3.54 21.32 3.21
CA ALA A 202 -2.57 22.41 3.10
C ALA A 202 -1.46 22.13 2.08
N ALA A 203 -1.22 20.85 1.71
CA ALA A 203 -0.09 20.45 0.87
C ALA A 203 -0.10 21.08 -0.53
N ALA A 204 -1.29 21.32 -1.11
CA ALA A 204 -1.42 21.91 -2.44
C ALA A 204 -0.81 23.31 -2.55
N ASP A 205 -0.79 24.06 -1.44
CA ASP A 205 -0.27 25.42 -1.35
C ASP A 205 0.73 25.56 -0.17
N ALA A 206 1.46 24.47 0.11
CA ALA A 206 2.40 24.44 1.23
C ALA A 206 3.62 25.34 1.02
N TYR A 207 3.92 25.76 -0.21
CA TYR A 207 4.97 26.73 -0.54
C TYR A 207 4.44 28.16 -0.74
N GLY A 208 3.14 28.37 -0.48
CA GLY A 208 2.46 29.66 -0.53
C GLY A 208 1.85 30.03 0.81
N ASP A 209 0.59 30.45 0.81
CA ASP A 209 -0.08 31.03 1.98
C ASP A 209 -0.30 30.00 3.10
N HIS A 210 -0.38 28.71 2.76
CA HIS A 210 -0.61 27.62 3.71
C HIS A 210 0.67 27.04 4.32
N ALA A 211 1.85 27.61 4.04
CA ALA A 211 3.15 27.12 4.52
C ALA A 211 3.21 26.95 6.04
N LEU A 212 2.75 27.95 6.80
CA LEU A 212 2.79 27.90 8.26
C LEU A 212 1.78 26.88 8.82
N LEU A 213 0.59 26.78 8.21
CA LEU A 213 -0.40 25.77 8.57
C LEU A 213 0.17 24.36 8.38
N PHE A 214 0.84 24.13 7.25
CA PHE A 214 1.51 22.85 6.97
C PHE A 214 2.58 22.55 8.03
N ALA A 215 3.53 23.46 8.24
CA ALA A 215 4.64 23.27 9.18
C ALA A 215 4.18 23.05 10.62
N VAL A 216 3.23 23.86 11.11
CA VAL A 216 2.68 23.72 12.47
C VAL A 216 1.95 22.40 12.63
N THR A 217 1.13 22.00 11.64
CA THR A 217 0.41 20.72 11.69
C THR A 217 1.37 19.54 11.71
N TYR A 218 2.42 19.57 10.89
CA TYR A 218 3.48 18.56 10.86
C TYR A 218 4.13 18.40 12.25
N VAL A 219 4.56 19.51 12.86
CA VAL A 219 5.18 19.51 14.19
C VAL A 219 4.21 19.04 15.28
N LEU A 220 2.93 19.44 15.22
CA LEU A 220 1.91 19.02 16.18
C LEU A 220 1.62 17.52 16.13
N ILE A 221 1.68 16.88 14.95
CA ILE A 221 1.52 15.43 14.81
C ILE A 221 2.61 14.70 15.60
N HIS A 222 3.87 15.07 15.40
CA HIS A 222 5.00 14.45 16.10
C HIS A 222 4.98 14.78 17.60
N ALA A 223 4.72 16.04 17.96
CA ALA A 223 4.65 16.46 19.36
C ALA A 223 3.51 15.77 20.13
N SER A 224 2.32 15.63 19.54
CA SER A 224 1.20 14.94 20.20
C SER A 224 1.48 13.45 20.39
N THR A 225 2.07 12.80 19.37
CA THR A 225 2.46 11.38 19.43
C THR A 225 3.52 11.12 20.51
N SER A 226 4.46 12.05 20.69
CA SER A 226 5.43 12.03 21.79
C SER A 226 4.81 12.10 23.15
N VAL A 227 3.90 13.06 23.34
CA VAL A 227 3.22 13.27 24.61
C VAL A 227 2.41 12.02 24.94
N TYR A 228 1.71 11.47 23.95
CA TYR A 228 1.00 10.20 24.08
C TYR A 228 1.93 9.08 24.57
N TYR A 229 3.05 8.83 23.89
CA TYR A 229 3.99 7.78 24.31
C TYR A 229 4.58 8.04 25.69
N SER A 230 4.86 9.30 26.04
CA SER A 230 5.41 9.64 27.36
C SER A 230 4.42 9.39 28.50
N LEU A 231 3.12 9.55 28.23
CA LEU A 231 2.05 9.36 29.23
C LEU A 231 1.54 7.92 29.31
N VAL A 232 1.49 7.20 28.18
CA VAL A 232 0.78 5.92 28.05
C VAL A 232 1.73 4.72 27.90
N ALA A 233 3.00 4.92 27.52
CA ALA A 233 3.91 3.80 27.25
C ALA A 233 4.00 2.84 28.46
N PRO A 234 3.57 1.57 28.30
CA PRO A 234 3.53 0.61 29.39
C PRO A 234 4.93 0.21 29.90
N SER A 235 5.99 0.44 29.11
CA SER A 235 7.35 0.02 29.42
C SER A 235 8.33 1.18 29.39
N ARG A 236 9.08 1.37 30.49
CA ARG A 236 10.16 2.36 30.59
C ARG A 236 11.32 2.09 29.62
N THR A 237 11.33 0.96 28.94
CA THR A 237 12.34 0.55 27.96
C THR A 237 12.20 1.25 26.61
N LEU A 238 11.00 1.73 26.24
CA LEU A 238 10.76 2.46 24.98
C LEU A 238 11.02 3.97 25.10
N LEU A 239 10.93 4.53 26.31
CA LEU A 239 11.08 5.97 26.56
C LEU A 239 12.38 6.57 25.99
N PRO A 240 13.57 5.93 26.10
CA PRO A 240 14.78 6.49 25.51
C PRO A 240 14.69 6.62 23.99
N SER A 241 14.04 5.68 23.29
CA SER A 241 13.87 5.74 21.84
C SER A 241 12.89 6.84 21.44
N VAL A 242 11.80 7.00 22.20
CA VAL A 242 10.83 8.09 22.01
C VAL A 242 11.53 9.43 22.19
N ILE A 243 12.25 9.65 23.30
CA ILE A 243 12.96 10.91 23.56
C ILE A 243 13.95 11.24 22.44
N ARG A 244 14.71 10.24 21.95
CA ARG A 244 15.67 10.45 20.86
C ARG A 244 15.00 10.90 19.58
N ILE A 245 13.92 10.23 19.16
CA ILE A 245 13.14 10.63 17.99
C ILE A 245 12.68 12.08 18.17
N GLN A 246 12.14 12.40 19.34
CA GLN A 246 11.53 13.70 19.61
C GLN A 246 12.50 14.86 19.64
N ILE A 247 13.74 14.63 20.08
CA ILE A 247 14.79 15.63 19.95
C ILE A 247 15.04 15.95 18.48
N TRP A 248 15.14 14.93 17.63
CA TRP A 248 15.38 15.12 16.19
C TRP A 248 14.16 15.70 15.46
N GLU A 249 12.94 15.27 15.79
CA GLU A 249 11.71 15.89 15.27
C GLU A 249 11.56 17.34 15.74
N GLY A 250 12.04 17.68 16.95
CA GLY A 250 12.11 19.06 17.43
C GLY A 250 13.09 19.89 16.59
N VAL A 251 14.29 19.37 16.31
CA VAL A 251 15.29 20.02 15.44
C VAL A 251 14.73 20.22 14.03
N ALA A 252 14.11 19.20 13.46
CA ALA A 252 13.48 19.29 12.16
C ALA A 252 12.30 20.25 12.15
N GLY A 253 11.50 20.27 13.22
CA GLY A 253 10.38 21.18 13.42
C GLY A 253 10.80 22.66 13.39
N VAL A 254 12.00 22.99 13.91
CA VAL A 254 12.58 24.33 13.74
C VAL A 254 12.83 24.64 12.27
N GLY A 255 13.31 23.67 11.49
CA GLY A 255 13.47 23.81 10.04
C GLY A 255 12.14 23.96 9.30
N TRP A 256 11.13 23.16 9.64
CA TRP A 256 9.78 23.26 9.06
C TRP A 256 9.14 24.63 9.32
N ILE A 257 9.13 25.07 10.58
CA ILE A 257 8.55 26.37 10.96
C ILE A 257 9.40 27.51 10.38
N GLY A 258 10.74 27.42 10.50
CA GLY A 258 11.67 28.43 9.99
C GLY A 258 11.55 28.62 8.47
N GLY A 259 11.46 27.53 7.71
CA GLY A 259 11.24 27.60 6.26
C GLY A 259 9.92 28.25 5.89
N ALA A 260 8.84 27.94 6.62
CA ALA A 260 7.53 28.56 6.40
C ALA A 260 7.51 30.06 6.70
N LEU A 261 8.24 30.51 7.74
CA LEU A 261 8.34 31.93 8.10
C LEU A 261 9.22 32.73 7.13
N VAL A 262 10.25 32.09 6.57
CA VAL A 262 11.11 32.70 5.54
C VAL A 262 10.34 32.86 4.23
N GLY A 263 9.60 31.83 3.82
CA GLY A 263 8.82 31.82 2.59
C GLY A 263 9.68 31.94 1.31
N GLY A 264 8.99 32.06 0.16
CA GLY A 264 9.60 32.30 -1.14
C GLY A 264 10.68 31.27 -1.50
N SER A 265 11.76 31.73 -2.13
CA SER A 265 12.85 30.84 -2.59
C SER A 265 13.68 30.22 -1.46
N GLY A 266 13.61 30.77 -0.24
CA GLY A 266 14.33 30.25 0.93
C GLY A 266 13.65 29.04 1.58
N GLN A 267 12.35 28.87 1.37
CA GLN A 267 11.57 27.83 2.03
C GLN A 267 12.00 26.41 1.63
N LEU A 268 12.02 26.11 0.32
CA LEU A 268 12.39 24.79 -0.21
C LEU A 268 13.75 24.28 0.28
N PRO A 269 14.86 25.03 0.19
CA PRO A 269 16.15 24.53 0.67
C PRO A 269 16.19 24.30 2.19
N ILE A 270 15.46 25.10 2.98
CA ILE A 270 15.37 24.90 4.43
C ILE A 270 14.58 23.62 4.75
N TRP A 271 13.44 23.41 4.11
CA TRP A 271 12.65 22.19 4.29
C TRP A 271 13.38 20.94 3.78
N ALA A 272 14.07 21.04 2.65
CA ALA A 272 14.92 19.96 2.15
C ALA A 272 16.02 19.60 3.15
N LEU A 273 16.67 20.59 3.77
CA LEU A 273 17.66 20.35 4.82
C LEU A 273 17.02 19.70 6.06
N ALA A 274 15.84 20.14 6.48
CA ALA A 274 15.10 19.54 7.60
C ALA A 274 14.82 18.05 7.33
N VAL A 275 14.32 17.71 6.14
CA VAL A 275 14.09 16.32 5.72
C VAL A 275 15.39 15.52 5.68
N VAL A 276 16.49 16.08 5.15
CA VAL A 276 17.79 15.41 5.16
C VAL A 276 18.24 15.10 6.59
N VAL A 277 18.03 16.03 7.52
CA VAL A 277 18.32 15.83 8.94
C VAL A 277 17.46 14.71 9.54
N GLU A 278 16.14 14.71 9.33
CA GLU A 278 15.22 13.68 9.84
C GLU A 278 15.59 12.28 9.33
N TYR A 279 15.76 12.14 8.01
CA TYR A 279 16.06 10.85 7.39
C TYR A 279 17.48 10.37 7.74
N SER A 280 18.45 11.28 7.88
CA SER A 280 19.79 10.93 8.36
C SER A 280 19.72 10.46 9.81
N ALA A 281 19.01 11.17 10.68
CA ALA A 281 18.79 10.76 12.06
C ALA A 281 18.16 9.37 12.11
N ALA A 282 17.08 9.13 11.37
CA ALA A 282 16.43 7.81 11.30
C ALA A 282 17.39 6.70 10.82
N GLY A 283 18.19 6.97 9.78
CA GLY A 283 19.18 6.02 9.24
C GLY A 283 20.30 5.67 10.23
N PHE A 284 20.71 6.61 11.08
CA PHE A 284 21.71 6.37 12.12
C PHE A 284 21.13 5.93 13.48
N GLY A 285 19.80 5.74 13.56
CA GLY A 285 19.11 5.32 14.77
C GLY A 285 18.92 6.44 15.79
N TRP A 286 18.67 7.66 15.34
CA TRP A 286 18.46 8.88 16.14
C TRP A 286 19.53 9.06 17.22
N PRO A 287 20.81 9.23 16.84
CA PRO A 287 21.90 9.36 17.81
C PRO A 287 21.74 10.66 18.60
N VAL A 288 21.79 10.59 19.93
CA VAL A 288 21.78 11.76 20.81
C VAL A 288 22.99 11.70 21.75
N PRO A 289 23.83 12.75 21.82
CA PRO A 289 24.95 12.81 22.75
C PRO A 289 24.49 12.53 24.20
N GLY A 290 25.23 11.67 24.92
CA GLY A 290 24.91 11.27 26.30
C GLY A 290 23.80 10.20 26.44
N ILE A 291 22.84 10.12 25.52
CA ILE A 291 21.73 9.14 25.55
C ILE A 291 22.02 7.92 24.65
N GLY A 292 22.90 8.08 23.65
CA GLY A 292 23.27 7.04 22.70
C GLY A 292 22.33 6.98 21.49
N ARG A 293 22.27 5.83 20.82
CA ARG A 293 21.45 5.59 19.62
C ARG A 293 20.42 4.48 19.85
N SER A 294 19.26 4.60 19.22
CA SER A 294 18.26 3.54 19.14
C SER A 294 18.83 2.37 18.34
N ARG A 295 18.70 1.16 18.88
CA ARG A 295 19.07 -0.06 18.18
C ARG A 295 17.82 -0.70 17.58
N ALA A 296 18.00 -1.37 16.44
CA ALA A 296 16.98 -2.18 15.80
C ALA A 296 16.24 -3.14 16.74
N ARG A 297 16.91 -3.66 17.77
CA ARG A 297 16.34 -4.54 18.81
C ARG A 297 15.44 -3.85 19.83
N ASP A 298 15.61 -2.54 20.02
CA ASP A 298 14.83 -1.76 20.98
C ASP A 298 13.38 -1.59 20.50
N TRP A 299 13.22 -1.67 19.18
CA TRP A 299 11.94 -1.81 18.51
C TRP A 299 11.76 -3.30 18.22
N ARG A 300 11.00 -4.02 19.06
CA ARG A 300 10.46 -5.33 18.67
C ARG A 300 9.42 -5.13 17.58
N LEU A 301 9.84 -4.58 16.43
CA LEU A 301 9.05 -4.47 15.22
C LEU A 301 8.56 -5.88 14.95
N ALA A 302 7.27 -6.12 15.12
CA ALA A 302 6.64 -7.35 14.69
C ALA A 302 6.81 -7.41 13.17
N GLY A 303 7.93 -7.97 12.70
CA GLY A 303 8.35 -7.91 11.29
C GLY A 303 7.28 -8.39 10.32
N GLY A 304 6.36 -9.27 10.78
CA GLY A 304 5.20 -9.70 10.03
C GLY A 304 4.10 -8.63 9.87
N ARG A 305 3.82 -7.80 10.89
CA ARG A 305 2.82 -6.73 10.80
C ARG A 305 3.33 -5.58 9.93
N VAL A 306 4.59 -5.20 10.08
CA VAL A 306 5.19 -4.10 9.29
C VAL A 306 5.26 -4.43 7.79
N ALA A 307 5.59 -5.68 7.44
CA ALA A 307 5.57 -6.14 6.05
C ALA A 307 4.15 -6.05 5.44
N GLU A 308 3.13 -6.45 6.20
CA GLU A 308 1.73 -6.31 5.77
C GLU A 308 1.34 -4.83 5.58
N ARG A 309 1.78 -3.94 6.46
CA ARG A 309 1.55 -2.49 6.33
C ARG A 309 2.22 -1.91 5.08
N TYR A 310 3.44 -2.32 4.75
CA TYR A 310 4.07 -1.91 3.49
C TYR A 310 3.31 -2.39 2.25
N ARG A 311 2.76 -3.62 2.30
CA ARG A 311 1.90 -4.16 1.24
C ARG A 311 0.61 -3.35 1.09
N GLN A 312 -0.03 -2.99 2.19
CA GLN A 312 -1.21 -2.14 2.20
C GLN A 312 -0.88 -0.74 1.66
N PHE A 313 0.23 -0.14 2.07
CA PHE A 313 0.68 1.16 1.58
C PHE A 313 0.89 1.18 0.06
N VAL A 314 1.49 0.13 -0.52
CA VAL A 314 1.63 0.03 -1.98
C VAL A 314 0.28 -0.12 -2.67
N ILE A 315 -0.65 -0.91 -2.11
CA ILE A 315 -2.01 -1.03 -2.66
C ILE A 315 -2.73 0.31 -2.63
N VAL A 316 -2.62 1.04 -1.53
CA VAL A 316 -3.16 2.39 -1.33
C VAL A 316 -2.58 3.36 -2.36
N ALA A 317 -1.26 3.38 -2.53
CA ALA A 317 -0.60 4.20 -3.55
C ALA A 317 -1.04 3.83 -4.98
N LEU A 318 -1.18 2.55 -5.32
CA LEU A 318 -1.70 2.13 -6.63
C LEU A 318 -3.14 2.58 -6.83
N GLY A 319 -3.95 2.56 -5.77
CA GLY A 319 -5.30 3.11 -5.74
C GLY A 319 -5.36 4.59 -6.07
N VAL A 320 -4.36 5.38 -5.69
CA VAL A 320 -4.22 6.81 -6.07
C VAL A 320 -4.13 6.96 -7.58
N SER A 321 -3.30 6.15 -8.26
CA SER A 321 -3.22 6.19 -9.71
C SER A 321 -4.56 5.86 -10.36
N ILE A 322 -5.32 4.89 -9.83
CA ILE A 322 -6.67 4.56 -10.31
C ILE A 322 -7.62 5.74 -10.10
N PHE A 323 -7.59 6.36 -8.91
CA PHE A 323 -8.45 7.50 -8.57
C PHE A 323 -8.18 8.68 -9.49
N VAL A 324 -6.92 9.10 -9.63
CA VAL A 324 -6.51 10.21 -10.52
C VAL A 324 -6.88 9.91 -11.97
N THR A 325 -6.69 8.67 -12.42
CA THR A 325 -7.10 8.25 -13.76
C THR A 325 -8.61 8.40 -13.95
N GLY A 326 -9.41 7.88 -13.01
CA GLY A 326 -10.87 7.91 -13.08
C GLY A 326 -11.44 9.32 -13.02
N THR A 327 -10.93 10.18 -12.13
CA THR A 327 -11.36 11.58 -12.03
C THR A 327 -11.03 12.34 -13.30
N THR A 328 -9.79 12.23 -13.80
CA THR A 328 -9.35 12.88 -15.04
C THR A 328 -10.22 12.46 -16.23
N PHE A 329 -10.50 11.16 -16.37
CA PHE A 329 -11.37 10.66 -17.43
C PHE A 329 -12.81 11.16 -17.27
N SER A 330 -13.37 11.15 -16.06
CA SER A 330 -14.77 11.54 -15.81
C SER A 330 -15.04 13.03 -16.05
N MET A 331 -14.03 13.88 -15.86
CA MET A 331 -14.11 15.32 -16.12
C MET A 331 -13.80 15.68 -17.58
N SER A 332 -13.39 14.68 -18.38
CA SER A 332 -13.07 14.84 -19.80
C SER A 332 -14.24 14.46 -20.70
N GLU A 333 -14.23 14.92 -21.94
CA GLU A 333 -15.15 14.42 -22.96
C GLU A 333 -14.87 12.94 -23.26
N TYR A 334 -15.94 12.16 -23.39
CA TYR A 334 -15.87 10.71 -23.63
C TYR A 334 -15.56 10.43 -25.11
N THR A 335 -14.28 10.25 -25.42
CA THR A 335 -13.79 9.92 -26.77
C THR A 335 -13.08 8.56 -26.79
N MET A 336 -13.04 7.92 -27.97
CA MET A 336 -12.31 6.67 -28.15
C MET A 336 -10.82 6.81 -27.82
N GLU A 337 -10.23 7.96 -28.14
CA GLU A 337 -8.82 8.27 -27.86
C GLU A 337 -8.53 8.29 -26.36
N ARG A 338 -9.39 8.95 -25.57
CA ARG A 338 -9.26 8.98 -24.11
C ARG A 338 -9.58 7.62 -23.48
N ALA A 339 -10.49 6.85 -24.07
CA ALA A 339 -10.76 5.48 -23.62
C ALA A 339 -9.53 4.57 -23.82
N TRP A 340 -8.80 4.72 -24.92
CA TRP A 340 -7.52 4.04 -25.13
C TRP A 340 -6.45 4.51 -24.14
N ALA A 341 -6.31 5.82 -23.92
CA ALA A 341 -5.39 6.36 -22.93
C ALA A 341 -5.67 5.80 -21.53
N LEU A 342 -6.95 5.77 -21.13
CA LEU A 342 -7.43 5.14 -19.90
C LEU A 342 -6.99 3.68 -19.79
N ALA A 343 -7.18 2.88 -20.85
CA ALA A 343 -6.77 1.48 -20.87
C ALA A 343 -5.24 1.30 -20.71
N VAL A 344 -4.44 2.15 -21.35
CA VAL A 344 -2.96 2.11 -21.27
C VAL A 344 -2.46 2.46 -19.87
N VAL A 345 -2.96 3.54 -19.28
CA VAL A 345 -2.49 3.96 -17.95
C VAL A 345 -3.01 3.00 -16.86
N PHE A 346 -4.25 2.50 -16.99
CA PHE A 346 -4.76 1.45 -16.10
C PHE A 346 -3.95 0.15 -16.23
N GLY A 347 -3.63 -0.28 -17.45
CA GLY A 347 -2.77 -1.43 -17.71
C GLY A 347 -1.39 -1.29 -17.06
N THR A 348 -0.81 -0.08 -17.07
CA THR A 348 0.45 0.24 -16.38
C THR A 348 0.33 0.01 -14.88
N VAL A 349 -0.73 0.52 -14.23
CA VAL A 349 -0.99 0.30 -12.79
C VAL A 349 -1.14 -1.18 -12.46
N VAL A 350 -1.90 -1.93 -13.27
CA VAL A 350 -2.08 -3.39 -13.10
C VAL A 350 -0.74 -4.13 -13.20
N LEU A 351 0.12 -3.73 -14.13
CA LEU A 351 1.45 -4.33 -14.29
C LEU A 351 2.37 -3.99 -13.13
N MET A 352 2.35 -2.76 -12.62
CA MET A 352 3.08 -2.38 -11.40
C MET A 352 2.62 -3.23 -10.21
N TRP A 353 1.30 -3.35 -9.99
CA TRP A 353 0.75 -4.24 -8.97
C TRP A 353 1.23 -5.69 -9.14
N ARG A 354 1.18 -6.22 -10.38
CA ARG A 354 1.60 -7.58 -10.69
C ARG A 354 3.08 -7.81 -10.40
N ILE A 355 3.93 -6.83 -10.71
CA ILE A 355 5.37 -6.86 -10.45
C ILE A 355 5.68 -6.75 -8.95
N TYR A 356 4.88 -6.00 -8.19
CA TYR A 356 4.98 -5.89 -6.74
C TYR A 356 4.69 -7.21 -6.05
N ILE A 357 3.48 -7.74 -6.26
CA ILE A 357 2.98 -8.92 -5.57
C ILE A 357 3.76 -10.19 -5.95
N TYR A 358 4.48 -10.15 -7.07
CA TYR A 358 5.36 -11.24 -7.45
C TYR A 358 6.50 -11.42 -6.43
N ARG A 359 6.28 -12.37 -5.52
CA ARG A 359 7.20 -12.99 -4.54
C ARG A 359 7.80 -12.06 -3.50
N ALA A 360 8.59 -11.04 -3.86
CA ALA A 360 9.26 -10.24 -2.83
C ALA A 360 8.27 -9.50 -1.91
N GLY A 361 7.14 -9.04 -2.46
CA GLY A 361 6.06 -8.47 -1.66
C GLY A 361 5.40 -9.49 -0.71
N GLU A 362 5.39 -10.78 -1.06
CA GLU A 362 4.81 -11.85 -0.24
C GLU A 362 5.81 -12.43 0.77
N LEU A 363 7.09 -12.49 0.40
CA LEU A 363 8.16 -13.15 1.14
C LEU A 363 8.91 -12.20 2.07
N LEU A 364 8.53 -10.91 2.12
CA LEU A 364 9.17 -9.92 2.98
C LEU A 364 9.12 -10.33 4.46
N THR A 365 7.97 -10.83 4.94
CA THR A 365 7.82 -11.35 6.31
C THR A 365 8.81 -12.46 6.61
N GLU A 366 8.94 -13.42 5.70
CA GLU A 366 9.86 -14.56 5.83
C GLU A 366 11.34 -14.10 5.75
N ALA A 367 11.64 -13.13 4.90
CA ALA A 367 12.97 -12.54 4.78
C ALA A 367 13.40 -11.77 6.04
N ILE A 368 12.49 -10.99 6.64
CA ILE A 368 12.74 -10.33 7.93
C ILE A 368 13.03 -11.37 9.01
N ALA A 369 12.20 -12.44 9.07
CA ALA A 369 12.36 -13.50 10.07
C ALA A 369 13.68 -14.28 9.94
N ARG A 370 14.22 -14.40 8.71
CA ARG A 370 15.50 -15.09 8.44
C ARG A 370 16.73 -14.17 8.48
N SER A 371 16.55 -12.86 8.61
CA SER A 371 17.64 -11.88 8.58
C SER A 371 18.52 -11.96 9.82
N SER A 372 19.84 -11.77 9.65
CA SER A 372 20.78 -11.58 10.77
C SER A 372 20.54 -10.26 11.51
N ASN A 373 19.95 -9.27 10.83
CA ASN A 373 19.60 -7.98 11.41
C ASN A 373 18.20 -7.54 10.91
N PRO A 374 17.12 -8.00 11.59
CA PRO A 374 15.75 -7.72 11.18
C PRO A 374 15.42 -6.22 11.08
N GLY A 375 15.89 -5.39 12.02
CA GLY A 375 15.54 -3.96 11.99
C GLY A 375 16.22 -3.19 10.86
N LEU A 376 17.49 -3.50 10.51
CA LEU A 376 18.09 -2.93 9.30
C LEU A 376 17.35 -3.36 8.04
N LEU A 377 16.88 -4.62 7.98
CA LEU A 377 16.08 -5.08 6.84
C LEU A 377 14.74 -4.35 6.78
N THR A 378 14.07 -4.11 7.91
CA THR A 378 12.82 -3.34 7.99
C THR A 378 13.01 -1.87 7.59
N GLN A 379 14.12 -1.24 7.98
CA GLN A 379 14.48 0.12 7.54
C GLN A 379 14.77 0.15 6.04
N SER A 380 15.54 -0.82 5.54
CA SER A 380 15.79 -0.94 4.10
C SER A 380 14.50 -1.16 3.33
N ALA A 381 13.59 -1.99 3.83
CA ALA A 381 12.26 -2.17 3.27
C ALA A 381 11.50 -0.84 3.21
N ALA A 382 11.52 -0.02 4.27
CA ALA A 382 10.89 1.30 4.26
C ALA A 382 11.36 2.17 3.09
N VAL A 383 12.69 2.27 2.92
CA VAL A 383 13.30 3.05 1.83
C VAL A 383 12.89 2.50 0.46
N THR A 384 12.90 1.17 0.28
CA THR A 384 12.48 0.57 -1.01
C THR A 384 11.01 0.84 -1.34
N HIS A 385 10.12 0.83 -0.34
CA HIS A 385 8.71 1.12 -0.55
C HIS A 385 8.47 2.59 -0.84
N LEU A 386 9.17 3.51 -0.15
CA LEU A 386 9.16 4.93 -0.47
C LEU A 386 9.55 5.19 -1.93
N ILE A 387 10.64 4.58 -2.41
CA ILE A 387 11.06 4.70 -3.82
C ILE A 387 9.96 4.18 -4.76
N MET A 388 9.35 3.03 -4.46
CA MET A 388 8.25 2.50 -5.26
C MET A 388 7.03 3.43 -5.26
N VAL A 389 6.66 4.01 -4.11
CA VAL A 389 5.54 4.93 -3.97
C VAL A 389 5.79 6.22 -4.73
N ALA A 390 7.00 6.77 -4.70
CA ALA A 390 7.37 7.89 -5.56
C ALA A 390 7.19 7.57 -7.06
N GLY A 391 7.56 6.36 -7.49
CA GLY A 391 7.31 5.88 -8.85
C GLY A 391 5.82 5.74 -9.18
N ILE A 392 4.99 5.31 -8.22
CA ILE A 392 3.54 5.21 -8.36
C ILE A 392 2.88 6.60 -8.42
N VAL A 393 3.36 7.59 -7.65
CA VAL A 393 2.95 8.99 -7.79
C VAL A 393 3.26 9.49 -9.20
N GLY A 394 4.46 9.17 -9.74
CA GLY A 394 4.77 9.45 -11.15
C GLY A 394 3.82 8.79 -12.14
N ALA A 395 3.35 7.58 -11.86
CA ALA A 395 2.30 6.92 -12.66
C ALA A 395 0.94 7.63 -12.53
N ALA A 396 0.58 8.15 -11.34
CA ALA A 396 -0.63 8.96 -11.16
C ALA A 396 -0.57 10.28 -11.93
N VAL A 397 0.58 10.98 -11.90
CA VAL A 397 0.84 12.17 -12.74
C VAL A 397 0.72 11.80 -14.21
N THR A 398 1.32 10.68 -14.63
CA THR A 398 1.22 10.17 -16.01
C THR A 398 -0.24 9.98 -16.43
N SER A 399 -1.07 9.40 -15.56
CA SER A 399 -2.50 9.25 -15.83
C SER A 399 -3.19 10.58 -16.07
N HIS A 400 -2.93 11.60 -15.24
CA HIS A 400 -3.49 12.94 -15.43
C HIS A 400 -3.10 13.54 -16.79
N LEU A 401 -1.82 13.47 -17.14
CA LEU A 401 -1.29 14.06 -18.38
C LEU A 401 -1.79 13.33 -19.64
N VAL A 402 -1.67 12.00 -19.66
CA VAL A 402 -1.95 11.17 -20.84
C VAL A 402 -3.46 11.04 -21.09
N VAL A 403 -4.30 10.98 -20.06
CA VAL A 403 -5.75 10.96 -20.24
C VAL A 403 -6.28 12.35 -20.61
N GLY A 404 -5.73 13.41 -20.03
CA GLY A 404 -6.13 14.78 -20.35
C GLY A 404 -5.87 15.15 -21.82
N ARG A 405 -4.67 14.80 -22.32
CA ARG A 405 -4.25 15.03 -23.71
C ARG A 405 -3.52 13.80 -24.28
N PRO A 406 -4.25 12.82 -24.86
CA PRO A 406 -3.65 11.59 -25.38
C PRO A 406 -2.71 11.80 -26.58
N TRP A 407 -3.06 12.76 -27.46
CA TRP A 407 -2.38 13.06 -28.72
C TRP A 407 -1.75 14.45 -28.74
N GLY A 408 -0.80 14.65 -29.64
CA GLY A 408 -0.02 15.89 -29.78
C GLY A 408 1.43 15.70 -29.34
N GLU A 409 2.15 16.80 -29.14
CA GLU A 409 3.56 16.74 -28.75
C GLU A 409 3.73 16.29 -27.29
N THR A 410 4.77 15.51 -27.02
CA THR A 410 5.18 15.12 -25.66
C THR A 410 6.33 16.02 -25.19
N PRO A 411 6.07 17.00 -24.29
CA PRO A 411 7.12 17.80 -23.70
C PRO A 411 8.17 16.94 -22.99
N PRO A 412 9.45 17.37 -22.93
CA PRO A 412 10.49 16.61 -22.22
C PRO A 412 10.15 16.30 -20.76
N SER A 413 9.45 17.22 -20.08
CA SER A 413 8.99 17.00 -18.69
C SER A 413 7.95 15.88 -18.59
N TRP A 414 7.04 15.77 -19.56
CA TRP A 414 6.06 14.68 -19.62
C TRP A 414 6.76 13.35 -19.89
N ALA A 415 7.67 13.31 -20.86
CA ALA A 415 8.47 12.11 -21.16
C ALA A 415 9.26 11.64 -19.93
N ALA A 416 9.85 12.58 -19.18
CA ALA A 416 10.58 12.28 -17.95
C ALA A 416 9.69 11.62 -16.89
N VAL A 417 8.43 12.02 -16.74
CA VAL A 417 7.51 11.39 -15.78
C VAL A 417 6.92 10.08 -16.29
N ILE A 418 6.52 10.02 -17.57
CA ILE A 418 5.92 8.82 -18.19
C ILE A 418 6.90 7.64 -18.14
N LEU A 419 8.19 7.90 -18.38
CA LEU A 419 9.24 6.87 -18.30
C LEU A 419 9.85 6.76 -16.89
N GLY A 420 10.02 7.89 -16.21
CA GLY A 420 10.66 7.98 -14.90
C GLY A 420 9.85 7.37 -13.76
N GLY A 421 8.52 7.48 -13.78
CA GLY A 421 7.64 6.84 -12.77
C GLY A 421 7.82 5.31 -12.74
N PRO A 422 7.61 4.61 -13.86
CA PRO A 422 7.92 3.18 -13.99
C PRO A 422 9.39 2.84 -13.68
N ALA A 423 10.34 3.67 -14.12
CA ALA A 423 11.76 3.43 -13.83
C ALA A 423 12.06 3.50 -12.32
N LEU A 424 11.60 4.53 -11.63
CA LEU A 424 11.78 4.71 -10.20
C LEU A 424 11.12 3.56 -9.42
N TYR A 425 9.93 3.15 -9.84
CA TYR A 425 9.26 1.97 -9.31
C TYR A 425 10.10 0.69 -9.47
N LEU A 426 10.68 0.46 -10.66
CA LEU A 426 11.57 -0.68 -10.91
C LEU A 426 12.88 -0.61 -10.12
N VAL A 427 13.43 0.59 -9.86
CA VAL A 427 14.58 0.78 -8.98
C VAL A 427 14.22 0.33 -7.56
N GLY A 428 13.15 0.88 -6.98
CA GLY A 428 12.69 0.50 -5.63
C GLY A 428 12.42 -0.99 -5.52
N ARG A 429 11.74 -1.57 -6.53
CA ARG A 429 11.48 -3.00 -6.61
C ARG A 429 12.75 -3.84 -6.76
N GLY A 430 13.74 -3.37 -7.52
CA GLY A 430 15.03 -4.03 -7.70
C GLY A 430 15.87 -4.05 -6.43
N VAL A 431 15.85 -2.94 -5.67
CA VAL A 431 16.47 -2.88 -4.35
C VAL A 431 15.73 -3.80 -3.37
N LEU A 432 14.39 -3.88 -3.42
CA LEU A 432 13.61 -4.83 -2.61
C LEU A 432 13.96 -6.30 -2.96
N ASP A 433 14.22 -6.62 -4.23
CA ASP A 433 14.72 -7.95 -4.60
C ASP A 433 16.09 -8.23 -3.96
N PHE A 434 16.98 -7.24 -3.90
CA PHE A 434 18.26 -7.37 -3.22
C PHE A 434 18.09 -7.55 -1.71
N THR A 435 17.19 -6.82 -1.05
CA THR A 435 16.97 -6.96 0.39
C THR A 435 16.37 -8.31 0.77
N VAL A 436 15.50 -8.88 -0.07
CA VAL A 436 14.82 -10.17 0.19
C VAL A 436 15.65 -11.39 -0.25
N PHE A 437 16.38 -11.30 -1.36
CA PHE A 437 17.07 -12.43 -2.00
C PHE A 437 18.60 -12.27 -2.12
N GLY A 438 19.16 -11.14 -1.67
CA GLY A 438 20.60 -10.85 -1.76
C GLY A 438 21.10 -10.59 -3.19
N ARG A 439 20.20 -10.49 -4.19
CA ARG A 439 20.55 -10.31 -5.61
C ARG A 439 19.51 -9.46 -6.33
N ILE A 440 19.96 -8.57 -7.20
CA ILE A 440 19.10 -7.82 -8.11
C ILE A 440 18.72 -8.72 -9.29
N SER A 441 17.44 -8.79 -9.64
CA SER A 441 16.99 -9.59 -10.78
C SER A 441 17.34 -8.91 -12.10
N ARG A 442 18.00 -9.65 -13.02
CA ARG A 442 18.42 -9.15 -14.35
C ARG A 442 17.28 -8.51 -15.15
N SER A 443 16.05 -9.00 -15.01
CA SER A 443 14.89 -8.43 -15.69
C SER A 443 14.55 -7.00 -15.27
N ARG A 444 14.93 -6.57 -14.06
CA ARG A 444 14.70 -5.18 -13.59
C ARG A 444 15.70 -4.24 -14.23
N SER A 445 16.98 -4.62 -14.22
CA SER A 445 18.04 -3.87 -14.89
C SER A 445 17.78 -3.77 -16.41
N ALA A 446 17.37 -4.87 -17.05
CA ALA A 446 16.98 -4.86 -18.45
C ALA A 446 15.78 -3.93 -18.71
N GLY A 447 14.78 -3.94 -17.81
CA GLY A 447 13.66 -3.02 -17.86
C GLY A 447 14.06 -1.54 -17.82
N LEU A 448 14.98 -1.18 -16.92
CA LEU A 448 15.51 0.19 -16.82
C LEU A 448 16.24 0.61 -18.10
N VAL A 449 17.05 -0.28 -18.66
CA VAL A 449 17.74 -0.03 -19.94
C VAL A 449 16.73 0.15 -21.07
N LEU A 450 15.70 -0.69 -21.15
CA LEU A 450 14.65 -0.58 -22.17
C LEU A 450 13.87 0.73 -22.05
N LEU A 451 13.50 1.15 -20.84
CA LEU A 451 12.86 2.46 -20.61
C LEU A 451 13.78 3.61 -21.04
N ALA A 452 15.08 3.54 -20.73
CA ALA A 452 16.05 4.53 -21.17
C ALA A 452 16.20 4.57 -22.71
N CYS A 453 16.14 3.42 -23.38
CA CYS A 453 16.18 3.34 -24.85
C CYS A 453 14.93 3.93 -25.53
N VAL A 454 13.79 4.02 -24.83
CA VAL A 454 12.59 4.68 -25.34
C VAL A 454 12.73 6.21 -25.31
N ALA A 455 13.52 6.76 -24.37
CA ALA A 455 13.62 8.20 -24.14
C ALA A 455 13.99 9.03 -25.39
N PRO A 456 14.95 8.63 -26.26
CA PRO A 456 15.27 9.41 -27.47
C PRO A 456 14.12 9.51 -28.47
N ALA A 457 13.19 8.55 -28.48
CA ALA A 457 12.06 8.53 -29.41
C ALA A 457 10.87 9.37 -28.94
N THR A 458 10.83 9.81 -27.68
CA THR A 458 9.65 10.48 -27.11
C THR A 458 9.25 11.79 -27.78
N PRO A 459 10.17 12.64 -28.30
CA PRO A 459 9.77 13.88 -28.97
C PRO A 459 8.97 13.63 -30.27
N LEU A 460 9.11 12.43 -30.85
CA LEU A 460 8.45 12.03 -32.09
C LEU A 460 7.10 11.35 -31.86
N LEU A 461 6.75 11.07 -30.60
CA LEU A 461 5.61 10.25 -30.23
C LEU A 461 4.61 11.05 -29.39
N PRO A 462 3.30 10.84 -29.59
CA PRO A 462 2.28 11.37 -28.71
C PRO A 462 2.32 10.71 -27.32
N PRO A 463 1.83 11.39 -26.27
CA PRO A 463 1.92 10.92 -24.89
C PRO A 463 1.40 9.50 -24.68
N VAL A 464 0.28 9.14 -25.33
CA VAL A 464 -0.31 7.81 -25.23
C VAL A 464 0.59 6.69 -25.78
N LEU A 465 1.35 6.97 -26.85
CA LEU A 465 2.28 5.99 -27.42
C LEU A 465 3.54 5.83 -26.55
N VAL A 466 4.03 6.90 -25.95
CA VAL A 466 5.13 6.82 -24.97
C VAL A 466 4.69 6.00 -23.75
N ALA A 467 3.48 6.23 -23.24
CA ALA A 467 2.91 5.46 -22.14
C ALA A 467 2.69 3.98 -22.53
N LEU A 468 2.26 3.71 -23.76
CA LEU A 468 2.10 2.36 -24.28
C LEU A 468 3.44 1.60 -24.36
N LEU A 469 4.51 2.28 -24.79
CA LEU A 469 5.86 1.69 -24.79
C LEU A 469 6.33 1.37 -23.38
N ALA A 470 6.14 2.28 -22.42
CA ALA A 470 6.46 2.04 -21.01
C ALA A 470 5.67 0.85 -20.44
N MET A 471 4.36 0.80 -20.71
CA MET A 471 3.48 -0.31 -20.33
C MET A 471 3.97 -1.63 -20.94
N THR A 472 4.39 -1.61 -22.21
CA THR A 472 4.90 -2.80 -22.90
C THR A 472 6.19 -3.31 -22.26
N VAL A 473 7.11 -2.42 -21.86
CA VAL A 473 8.31 -2.81 -21.12
C VAL A 473 7.94 -3.47 -19.79
N LEU A 474 6.99 -2.91 -19.03
CA LEU A 474 6.52 -3.54 -17.79
C LEU A 474 5.86 -4.92 -18.05
N ALA A 475 5.11 -5.06 -19.14
CA ALA A 475 4.49 -6.32 -19.54
C ALA A 475 5.54 -7.40 -19.86
N LEU A 476 6.61 -7.04 -20.58
CA LEU A 476 7.74 -7.93 -20.86
C LEU A 476 8.42 -8.39 -19.57
N ILE A 477 8.63 -7.48 -18.61
CA ILE A 477 9.19 -7.82 -17.29
C ILE A 477 8.27 -8.78 -16.54
N ALA A 478 6.96 -8.50 -16.51
CA ALA A 478 5.97 -9.35 -15.85
C ALA A 478 5.92 -10.75 -16.48
N ALA A 479 5.98 -10.86 -17.81
CA ALA A 479 6.05 -12.12 -18.52
C ALA A 479 7.35 -12.88 -18.23
N ALA A 480 8.51 -12.21 -18.27
CA ALA A 480 9.81 -12.78 -17.93
C ALA A 480 9.84 -13.33 -16.50
N ASN A 481 9.19 -12.63 -15.55
CA ASN A 481 9.02 -13.10 -14.18
C ASN A 481 8.20 -14.39 -14.14
N LEU A 482 7.04 -14.43 -14.81
CA LEU A 482 6.18 -15.62 -14.83
C LEU A 482 6.93 -16.85 -15.35
N VAL A 483 7.70 -16.71 -16.44
CA VAL A 483 8.52 -17.78 -17.00
C VAL A 483 9.62 -18.20 -16.03
N SER A 484 10.37 -17.24 -15.47
CA SER A 484 11.45 -17.54 -14.52
C SER A 484 10.97 -18.33 -13.30
N THR A 485 9.75 -18.09 -12.81
CA THR A 485 9.19 -18.83 -11.67
C THR A 485 8.97 -20.31 -11.95
N ARG A 486 8.46 -20.63 -13.14
CA ARG A 486 8.19 -22.02 -13.51
C ARG A 486 9.47 -22.84 -13.60
N GLN A 487 10.59 -22.17 -13.87
CA GLN A 487 11.89 -22.79 -14.07
C GLN A 487 12.73 -22.82 -12.78
N HIS A 488 12.67 -21.78 -11.94
CA HIS A 488 13.53 -21.63 -10.76
C HIS A 488 12.79 -20.96 -9.58
N ALA A 489 12.27 -21.75 -8.65
CA ALA A 489 11.70 -21.22 -7.41
C ALA A 489 12.82 -20.66 -6.50
N ARG A 490 12.90 -19.33 -6.34
CA ARG A 490 13.90 -18.70 -5.44
C ARG A 490 13.46 -18.76 -3.98
N THR A 491 14.26 -19.25 -3.06
CA THR A 491 13.98 -19.14 -1.62
C THR A 491 14.45 -17.79 -1.07
N PRO A 492 13.77 -17.21 -0.07
CA PRO A 492 14.28 -16.02 0.62
C PRO A 492 15.68 -16.27 1.19
N ALA A 493 16.60 -15.39 0.85
CA ALA A 493 18.01 -15.47 1.22
C ALA A 493 18.53 -14.03 1.41
N PRO A 494 18.08 -13.33 2.46
CA PRO A 494 18.47 -11.94 2.69
C PRO A 494 20.00 -11.83 2.83
N PRO A 495 20.62 -10.73 2.36
CA PRO A 495 22.05 -10.54 2.48
C PRO A 495 22.45 -10.40 3.96
N MET A 496 23.69 -10.74 4.30
CA MET A 496 24.22 -10.53 5.65
C MET A 496 24.44 -9.02 5.87
N LEU A 497 23.44 -8.35 6.44
CA LEU A 497 23.54 -6.96 6.88
C LEU A 497 24.26 -6.94 8.23
N ARG A 498 25.43 -6.29 8.29
CA ARG A 498 26.24 -6.14 9.50
C ARG A 498 26.02 -4.79 10.16
#